data_AF-A0A077Y9R7-F1
#
_entry.id   AF-A0A077Y9R7-F1
#
_cell.length_a   1.000
_cell.length_b   1.000
_cell.length_c   1.000
_cell.angle_alpha   90.00
_cell.angle_beta   90.00
_cell.angle_gamma   90.00
#
_symmetry.space_group_name_H-M   'P 1'
#
loop_
_entity.id
_entity.type
_entity.pdbx_description
1 polymer ?
#
loop_
_entity_poly.entity_id
_entity_poly.type
_entity_poly.pdbx_seq_one_letter_code
_entity_poly.pdbx_strand_id
1 'polypeptide(L)'
;MEGNVEKAKGKDENKKVCNPVINKLKKKKKKKLEKQKKLEKQKKLEKQKKLEKQKKLEKKKKLEKKKKKLEKKNEIYSDKSDSDKNDELIVNFDLLDPDDIYKDNIRILLKNSELYNNLKCFEKLIHIICEQQNIGKVVCISNGNGNGNGNKNGDENNLISFATIINLNQYNELISLKDMFINKIEKINKNIEFEEDRKQIKTLFEKKNLNIGLLISNRIINCPIHVIPLIHKNIDEDIIWSQNIEDMDKNEKQFYFYDYILFYTKAYKNINNPDQIIFYNFEEEHFFKHKLYYLMWNNNNIKKFYEIENEKNKETNYKEFIIFFIITYSKYQQVSEQLQNLISTS
;
A
#
# COMPACT_ATOMS: atom_id res chain seq x y z
N MET A 1 -100.05 -33.66 -14.83
CA MET A 1 -100.22 -32.52 -13.93
C MET A 1 -99.13 -31.52 -14.25
N GLU A 2 -99.56 -30.41 -14.83
CA GLU A 2 -99.02 -29.04 -14.78
C GLU A 2 -97.50 -28.78 -14.84
N GLY A 3 -97.11 -27.91 -15.78
CA GLY A 3 -96.15 -26.85 -15.49
C GLY A 3 -95.01 -26.62 -16.48
N ASN A 4 -95.27 -25.82 -17.52
CA ASN A 4 -94.27 -25.04 -18.27
C ASN A 4 -93.30 -24.26 -17.35
N VAL A 5 -92.10 -23.91 -17.84
CA VAL A 5 -91.59 -22.52 -17.85
C VAL A 5 -90.28 -22.42 -18.67
N GLU A 6 -90.28 -21.43 -19.57
CA GLU A 6 -89.18 -20.91 -20.39
C GLU A 6 -88.13 -20.10 -19.62
N LYS A 7 -87.00 -19.87 -20.30
CA LYS A 7 -85.85 -19.02 -19.93
C LYS A 7 -86.20 -17.57 -19.56
N ALA A 8 -85.42 -16.97 -18.64
CA ALA A 8 -85.13 -15.52 -18.66
C ALA A 8 -83.78 -15.17 -18.00
N LYS A 9 -83.13 -14.14 -18.55
CA LYS A 9 -81.80 -13.57 -18.24
C LYS A 9 -81.81 -12.61 -17.03
N GLY A 10 -80.64 -12.40 -16.40
CA GLY A 10 -80.37 -11.26 -15.50
C GLY A 10 -78.89 -10.84 -15.53
N LYS A 11 -78.64 -9.54 -15.68
CA LYS A 11 -77.35 -8.82 -15.85
C LYS A 11 -76.80 -8.23 -14.53
N ASP A 12 -75.48 -7.97 -14.51
CA ASP A 12 -74.65 -6.91 -13.84
C ASP A 12 -74.89 -6.59 -12.33
N GLU A 13 -73.93 -6.29 -11.43
CA GLU A 13 -72.96 -5.18 -11.43
C GLU A 13 -71.87 -5.34 -10.33
N ASN A 14 -70.70 -4.75 -10.62
CA ASN A 14 -69.55 -4.50 -9.72
C ASN A 14 -69.85 -3.42 -8.66
N LYS A 15 -69.44 -3.60 -7.39
CA LYS A 15 -69.10 -2.48 -6.47
C LYS A 15 -68.18 -2.90 -5.31
N LYS A 16 -66.86 -2.75 -5.51
CA LYS A 16 -65.86 -2.74 -4.43
C LYS A 16 -65.93 -1.41 -3.67
N VAL A 17 -66.53 -1.41 -2.49
CA VAL A 17 -66.49 -0.26 -1.57
C VAL A 17 -65.12 -0.22 -0.86
N CYS A 18 -64.32 0.82 -1.15
CA CYS A 18 -62.97 0.99 -0.60
C CYS A 18 -63.01 1.97 0.58
N ASN A 19 -62.85 1.46 1.82
CA ASN A 19 -62.99 2.24 3.04
C ASN A 19 -61.68 3.02 3.39
N PRO A 20 -61.63 4.37 3.39
CA PRO A 20 -60.39 5.16 3.49
C PRO A 20 -59.63 5.03 4.81
N VAL A 21 -60.35 4.73 5.91
CA VAL A 21 -59.79 4.60 7.27
C VAL A 21 -58.94 3.33 7.40
N ILE A 22 -59.38 2.23 6.77
CA ILE A 22 -58.66 0.94 6.75
C ILE A 22 -57.34 1.09 5.96
N ASN A 23 -57.34 1.85 4.86
CA ASN A 23 -56.13 2.11 4.08
C ASN A 23 -55.11 3.00 4.79
N LYS A 24 -55.54 4.00 5.57
CA LYS A 24 -54.64 4.81 6.43
C LYS A 24 -54.00 3.98 7.55
N LEU A 25 -54.77 3.09 8.19
CA LEU A 25 -54.26 2.17 9.22
C LEU A 25 -53.30 1.13 8.64
N LYS A 26 -53.61 0.56 7.46
CA LYS A 26 -52.71 -0.35 6.73
C LYS A 26 -51.40 0.35 6.31
N LYS A 27 -51.46 1.60 5.82
CA LYS A 27 -50.26 2.40 5.49
C LYS A 27 -49.41 2.73 6.74
N LYS A 28 -50.01 3.08 7.88
CA LYS A 28 -49.28 3.31 9.14
C LYS A 28 -48.62 2.04 9.69
N LYS A 29 -49.31 0.89 9.64
CA LYS A 29 -48.71 -0.41 10.01
C LYS A 29 -47.55 -0.79 9.08
N LYS A 30 -47.69 -0.59 7.76
CA LYS A 30 -46.64 -0.85 6.78
C LYS A 30 -45.39 0.03 7.00
N LYS A 31 -45.56 1.33 7.27
CA LYS A 31 -44.45 2.24 7.62
C LYS A 31 -43.75 1.88 8.93
N LYS A 32 -44.48 1.44 9.97
CA LYS A 32 -43.87 0.94 11.23
C LYS A 32 -43.04 -0.32 10.99
N LEU A 33 -43.54 -1.25 10.17
CA LEU A 33 -42.84 -2.49 9.83
C LEU A 33 -41.56 -2.22 9.02
N GLU A 34 -41.59 -1.28 8.06
CA GLU A 34 -40.39 -0.86 7.32
C GLU A 34 -39.34 -0.19 8.21
N LYS A 35 -39.76 0.62 9.18
CA LYS A 35 -38.84 1.27 10.14
C LYS A 35 -38.17 0.23 11.05
N GLN A 36 -38.90 -0.79 11.50
CA GLN A 36 -38.34 -1.93 12.24
C GLN A 36 -37.33 -2.72 11.40
N LYS A 37 -37.67 -3.06 10.15
CA LYS A 37 -36.74 -3.78 9.24
C LYS A 37 -35.45 -3.00 8.97
N LYS A 38 -35.52 -1.66 8.83
CA LYS A 38 -34.33 -0.80 8.66
C LYS A 38 -33.43 -0.82 9.90
N LEU A 39 -34.03 -0.71 11.09
CA LEU A 39 -33.28 -0.74 12.36
C LEU A 39 -32.60 -2.10 12.58
N GLU A 40 -33.29 -3.19 12.24
CA GLU A 40 -32.75 -4.54 12.32
C GLU A 40 -31.57 -4.76 11.35
N LYS A 41 -31.67 -4.20 10.13
CA LYS A 41 -30.59 -4.22 9.14
C LYS A 41 -29.36 -3.43 9.60
N GLN A 42 -29.56 -2.27 10.24
CA GLN A 42 -28.46 -1.48 10.84
C GLN A 42 -27.77 -2.24 11.98
N LYS A 43 -28.53 -2.86 12.89
CA LYS A 43 -27.98 -3.68 13.98
C LYS A 43 -27.18 -4.89 13.46
N LYS A 44 -27.64 -5.54 12.37
CA LYS A 44 -26.89 -6.62 11.71
C LYS A 44 -25.58 -6.12 11.11
N LEU A 45 -25.58 -4.94 10.47
CA LEU A 45 -24.39 -4.35 9.88
C LEU A 45 -23.34 -3.95 10.94
N GLU A 46 -23.76 -3.38 12.06
CA GLU A 46 -22.86 -3.08 13.18
C GLU A 46 -22.27 -4.34 13.82
N LYS A 47 -23.07 -5.40 13.95
CA LYS A 47 -22.60 -6.69 14.46
C LYS A 47 -21.57 -7.32 13.52
N GLN A 48 -21.76 -7.20 12.20
CA GLN A 48 -20.77 -7.64 11.20
C GLN A 48 -19.47 -6.85 11.31
N LYS A 49 -19.51 -5.52 11.39
CA LYS A 49 -18.32 -4.67 11.56
C LYS A 49 -17.53 -4.99 12.83
N LYS A 50 -18.23 -5.24 13.96
CA LYS A 50 -17.58 -5.64 15.22
C LYS A 50 -16.91 -7.02 15.11
N LEU A 51 -17.56 -7.97 14.45
CA LEU A 51 -17.01 -9.32 14.24
C LEU A 51 -15.76 -9.29 13.33
N GLU A 52 -15.78 -8.46 12.29
CA GLU A 52 -14.65 -8.26 11.38
C GLU A 52 -13.46 -7.63 12.09
N LYS A 53 -13.70 -6.61 12.94
CA LYS A 53 -12.67 -6.00 13.79
C LYS A 53 -12.05 -7.00 14.78
N GLN A 54 -12.85 -7.87 15.39
CA GLN A 54 -12.36 -8.93 16.28
C GLN A 54 -11.51 -9.96 15.54
N LYS A 55 -11.95 -10.41 14.35
CA LYS A 55 -11.18 -11.35 13.51
C LYS A 55 -9.84 -10.76 13.08
N LYS A 56 -9.79 -9.48 12.69
CA LYS A 56 -8.54 -8.78 12.38
C LYS A 56 -7.59 -8.75 13.59
N LEU A 57 -8.11 -8.47 14.79
CA LEU A 57 -7.31 -8.41 16.03
C LEU A 57 -6.75 -9.78 16.43
N GLU A 58 -7.51 -10.86 16.26
CA GLU A 58 -7.03 -12.23 16.50
C GLU A 58 -5.99 -12.66 15.47
N LYS A 59 -6.17 -12.29 14.20
CA LYS A 59 -5.20 -12.56 13.13
C LYS A 59 -3.86 -11.85 13.44
N LYS A 60 -3.91 -10.58 13.84
CA LYS A 60 -2.73 -9.80 14.31
C LYS A 60 -1.99 -10.51 15.44
N LYS A 61 -2.71 -10.96 16.48
CA LYS A 61 -2.12 -11.71 17.61
C LYS A 61 -1.50 -13.06 17.20
N LYS A 62 -2.08 -13.76 16.22
CA LYS A 62 -1.53 -15.03 15.71
C LYS A 62 -0.28 -14.82 14.86
N LEU A 63 -0.28 -13.76 14.04
CA LEU A 63 0.87 -13.33 13.25
C LEU A 63 2.06 -12.96 14.15
N GLU A 64 1.83 -12.11 15.14
CA GLU A 64 2.85 -11.65 16.08
C GLU A 64 3.46 -12.83 16.87
N LYS A 65 2.64 -13.82 17.26
CA LYS A 65 3.12 -15.05 17.92
C LYS A 65 3.93 -15.96 17.01
N LYS A 66 3.66 -16.01 15.70
CA LYS A 66 4.45 -16.80 14.74
C LYS A 66 5.78 -16.09 14.42
N LYS A 67 5.79 -14.75 14.28
CA LYS A 67 7.00 -13.94 14.07
C LYS A 67 7.95 -13.97 15.28
N LYS A 68 7.44 -13.74 16.51
CA LYS A 68 8.25 -13.82 17.76
C LYS A 68 8.91 -15.19 18.01
N LYS A 69 8.35 -16.27 17.46
CA LYS A 69 8.96 -17.62 17.55
C LYS A 69 10.14 -17.79 16.59
N LEU A 70 10.20 -17.03 15.50
CA LEU A 70 11.34 -17.02 14.58
C LEU A 70 12.41 -15.98 14.98
N GLU A 71 12.02 -14.80 15.49
CA GLU A 71 12.98 -13.78 15.97
C GLU A 71 13.90 -14.30 17.09
N LYS A 72 13.37 -15.11 18.01
CA LYS A 72 14.16 -15.81 19.04
C LYS A 72 15.24 -16.75 18.51
N LYS A 73 15.24 -17.06 17.20
CA LYS A 73 16.26 -17.88 16.55
C LYS A 73 17.43 -17.04 16.01
N ASN A 74 17.28 -15.71 15.91
CA ASN A 74 18.29 -14.77 15.40
C ASN A 74 19.02 -13.99 16.51
N GLU A 75 18.61 -14.09 17.78
CA GLU A 75 19.23 -13.42 18.95
C GLU A 75 20.56 -14.08 19.44
N ILE A 76 21.30 -14.79 18.60
CA ILE A 76 22.55 -15.47 19.04
C ILE A 76 23.82 -14.58 18.92
N TYR A 77 23.71 -13.34 18.43
CA TYR A 77 24.86 -12.43 18.28
C TYR A 77 24.76 -11.13 19.10
N SER A 78 24.36 -11.20 20.37
CA SER A 78 24.67 -10.10 21.32
C SER A 78 25.60 -10.64 22.40
N ASP A 79 26.88 -10.79 22.05
CA ASP A 79 27.90 -11.10 23.02
C ASP A 79 28.14 -9.91 23.96
N LYS A 80 28.29 -10.26 25.23
CA LYS A 80 28.47 -9.36 26.37
C LYS A 80 29.82 -8.64 26.29
N SER A 81 29.81 -7.34 26.54
CA SER A 81 30.96 -6.66 27.15
C SER A 81 30.50 -5.49 28.03
N ASP A 82 30.42 -5.76 29.33
CA ASP A 82 30.56 -4.73 30.36
C ASP A 82 32.04 -4.31 30.41
N SER A 83 32.39 -3.15 29.85
CA SER A 83 33.51 -2.31 30.31
C SER A 83 33.59 -1.02 29.49
N ASP A 84 33.88 0.06 30.21
CA ASP A 84 34.32 1.38 29.74
C ASP A 84 33.25 2.36 29.21
N LYS A 85 33.03 3.40 30.03
CA LYS A 85 32.35 4.64 29.66
C LYS A 85 33.20 5.39 28.63
N ASN A 86 33.18 4.93 27.39
CA ASN A 86 33.44 5.79 26.26
C ASN A 86 32.15 6.56 25.97
N ASP A 87 32.25 7.85 25.66
CA ASP A 87 31.16 8.67 25.10
C ASP A 87 30.83 8.23 23.64
N GLU A 88 30.79 6.93 23.40
CA GLU A 88 30.40 6.32 22.12
C GLU A 88 28.88 6.24 22.06
N LEU A 89 28.28 7.09 21.22
CA LEU A 89 26.86 7.03 20.92
C LEU A 89 26.59 5.82 20.02
N ILE A 90 26.22 4.69 20.63
CA ILE A 90 25.71 3.53 19.90
C ILE A 90 24.27 3.81 19.48
N VAL A 91 24.02 3.81 18.17
CA VAL A 91 22.70 4.01 17.58
C VAL A 91 22.24 2.71 16.95
N ASN A 92 21.11 2.19 17.43
CA ASN A 92 20.49 0.99 16.89
C ASN A 92 19.34 1.35 15.96
N PHE A 93 19.18 0.57 14.89
CA PHE A 93 18.10 0.70 13.93
C PHE A 93 17.23 -0.54 13.97
N ASP A 94 16.00 -0.38 14.43
CA ASP A 94 15.03 -1.48 14.52
C ASP A 94 14.14 -1.49 13.29
N LEU A 95 14.01 -2.67 12.66
CA LEU A 95 13.04 -2.93 11.61
C LEU A 95 11.77 -3.51 12.24
N LEU A 96 10.68 -2.74 12.19
CA LEU A 96 9.40 -3.12 12.78
C LEU A 96 8.32 -3.23 11.71
N ASP A 97 7.26 -3.98 12.00
CA ASP A 97 6.10 -4.04 11.12
C ASP A 97 5.30 -2.71 11.18
N PRO A 98 4.70 -2.26 10.06
CA PRO A 98 3.79 -1.12 10.06
C PRO A 98 2.63 -1.31 11.04
N ASP A 99 2.30 -0.24 11.76
CA ASP A 99 1.24 -0.23 12.77
C ASP A 99 0.57 1.14 12.83
N ASP A 100 -0.62 1.20 13.40
CA ASP A 100 -1.38 2.44 13.58
C ASP A 100 -0.63 3.44 14.47
N ILE A 101 0.24 2.97 15.38
CA ILE A 101 1.10 3.84 16.20
C ILE A 101 2.08 4.68 15.36
N TYR A 102 2.42 4.22 14.14
CA TYR A 102 3.36 4.91 13.25
C TYR A 102 2.66 5.75 12.18
N LYS A 103 1.33 5.86 12.23
CA LYS A 103 0.51 6.45 11.18
C LYS A 103 0.93 7.88 10.82
N ASP A 104 1.20 8.72 11.80
CA ASP A 104 1.57 10.12 11.56
C ASP A 104 2.99 10.25 10.98
N ASN A 105 3.91 9.38 11.36
CA ASN A 105 5.25 9.33 10.76
C ASN A 105 5.21 8.87 9.31
N ILE A 106 4.47 7.79 9.02
CA ILE A 106 4.24 7.30 7.66
C ILE A 106 3.58 8.40 6.83
N ARG A 107 2.64 9.15 7.42
CA ARG A 107 2.04 10.31 6.75
C ARG A 107 3.07 11.39 6.40
N ILE A 108 3.95 11.75 7.32
CA ILE A 108 5.00 12.76 7.07
C ILE A 108 5.97 12.29 5.99
N LEU A 109 6.44 11.05 6.06
CA LEU A 109 7.31 10.48 5.04
C LEU A 109 6.59 10.37 3.70
N LEU A 110 5.37 9.85 3.65
CA LEU A 110 4.64 9.71 2.40
C LEU A 110 4.33 11.07 1.77
N LYS A 111 4.10 12.14 2.55
CA LYS A 111 3.98 13.53 2.04
C LYS A 111 5.19 13.98 1.22
N ASN A 112 6.38 13.51 1.59
CA ASN A 112 7.62 13.83 0.88
C ASN A 112 7.80 12.99 -0.41
N SER A 113 6.99 11.95 -0.61
CA SER A 113 7.02 11.12 -1.82
C SER A 113 6.27 11.79 -2.98
N GLU A 114 6.62 11.43 -4.22
CA GLU A 114 5.88 11.91 -5.40
C GLU A 114 4.45 11.36 -5.46
N LEU A 115 4.20 10.23 -4.80
CA LEU A 115 2.90 9.61 -4.76
C LEU A 115 1.87 10.52 -4.06
N TYR A 116 2.29 11.29 -3.04
CA TYR A 116 1.41 12.19 -2.29
C TYR A 116 0.69 13.22 -3.15
N ASN A 117 1.45 13.97 -3.96
CA ASN A 117 0.93 15.09 -4.74
C ASN A 117 -0.14 14.66 -5.75
N ASN A 118 -0.16 13.38 -6.11
CA ASN A 118 -1.04 12.84 -7.13
C ASN A 118 -2.29 12.14 -6.53
N LEU A 119 -2.29 11.78 -5.25
CA LEU A 119 -3.30 10.88 -4.65
C LEU A 119 -4.50 11.57 -4.02
N LYS A 120 -5.71 11.26 -4.52
CA LYS A 120 -6.98 11.60 -3.84
C LYS A 120 -7.29 10.70 -2.64
N CYS A 121 -6.72 9.49 -2.59
CA CYS A 121 -7.00 8.48 -1.56
C CYS A 121 -5.90 8.38 -0.50
N PHE A 122 -5.10 9.44 -0.29
CA PHE A 122 -3.94 9.42 0.59
C PHE A 122 -4.18 8.93 2.02
N GLU A 123 -5.19 9.45 2.73
CA GLU A 123 -5.51 9.00 4.10
C GLU A 123 -5.86 7.51 4.15
N LYS A 124 -6.51 7.02 3.09
CA LYS A 124 -6.89 5.62 2.98
C LYS A 124 -5.67 4.76 2.67
N LEU A 125 -4.74 5.25 1.84
CA LEU A 125 -3.49 4.56 1.57
C LEU A 125 -2.66 4.40 2.86
N ILE A 126 -2.55 5.43 3.68
CA ILE A 126 -1.86 5.33 4.99
C ILE A 126 -2.51 4.25 5.85
N HIS A 127 -3.84 4.24 5.95
CA HIS A 127 -4.56 3.21 6.69
C HIS A 127 -4.32 1.80 6.12
N ILE A 128 -4.24 1.64 4.80
CA ILE A 128 -3.89 0.36 4.16
C ILE A 128 -2.48 -0.07 4.54
N ILE A 129 -1.50 0.84 4.48
CA ILE A 129 -0.11 0.57 4.85
C ILE A 129 -0.03 0.06 6.31
N CYS A 130 -0.73 0.72 7.24
CA CYS A 130 -0.75 0.33 8.66
C CYS A 130 -1.53 -0.96 8.93
N GLU A 131 -2.61 -1.24 8.19
CA GLU A 131 -3.38 -2.49 8.35
C GLU A 131 -2.69 -3.71 7.71
N GLN A 132 -1.88 -3.51 6.67
CA GLN A 132 -1.19 -4.59 5.95
C GLN A 132 0.12 -5.03 6.64
N GLN A 133 0.04 -5.41 7.91
CA GLN A 133 1.20 -5.79 8.74
C GLN A 133 1.99 -7.00 8.21
N ASN A 134 1.43 -7.74 7.26
CA ASN A 134 2.07 -8.91 6.68
C ASN A 134 3.26 -8.54 5.78
N ILE A 135 3.19 -7.39 5.08
CA ILE A 135 4.23 -6.93 4.17
C ILE A 135 4.51 -5.47 4.41
N GLY A 136 5.73 -5.19 4.85
CA GLY A 136 6.26 -3.86 4.99
C GLY A 136 7.11 -3.75 6.23
N LYS A 137 7.98 -2.75 6.23
CA LYS A 137 8.87 -2.44 7.35
C LYS A 137 8.92 -0.95 7.57
N VAL A 138 8.97 -0.57 8.84
CA VAL A 138 9.36 0.75 9.30
C VAL A 138 10.72 0.65 9.98
N VAL A 139 11.55 1.67 9.83
CA VAL A 139 12.85 1.75 10.51
C VAL A 139 12.77 2.81 11.58
N CYS A 140 13.05 2.43 12.81
CA CYS A 140 13.09 3.32 13.96
C CYS A 140 14.49 3.37 14.56
N ILE A 141 14.86 4.53 15.09
CA ILE A 141 16.07 4.68 15.91
C ILE A 141 15.73 4.29 17.35
N SER A 142 16.35 3.24 17.85
CA SER A 142 16.31 2.85 19.25
C SER A 142 17.43 3.56 20.00
N ASN A 143 17.06 4.53 20.83
CA ASN A 143 18.01 5.15 21.76
C ASN A 143 18.27 4.16 22.89
N GLY A 144 19.52 3.71 23.06
CA GLY A 144 19.95 2.75 24.09
C GLY A 144 19.80 3.21 25.55
N ASN A 145 19.06 4.29 25.83
CA ASN A 145 18.89 4.85 27.17
C ASN A 145 17.46 4.63 27.67
N GLY A 146 17.25 3.55 28.43
CA GLY A 146 16.03 3.38 29.22
C GLY A 146 15.77 1.94 29.62
N ASN A 147 16.29 1.54 30.78
CA ASN A 147 15.84 0.42 31.61
C ASN A 147 14.60 -0.32 31.12
N GLY A 148 14.77 -1.54 30.60
CA GLY A 148 13.98 -2.76 30.91
C GLY A 148 12.46 -2.72 31.02
N ASN A 149 11.80 -1.64 30.61
CA ASN A 149 10.36 -1.44 30.62
C ASN A 149 10.08 -0.57 29.40
N GLY A 150 9.67 -1.23 28.31
CA GLY A 150 9.20 -0.56 27.11
C GLY A 150 8.17 0.49 27.50
N ASN A 151 8.62 1.75 27.49
CA ASN A 151 7.75 2.88 27.66
C ASN A 151 6.94 2.94 26.37
N LYS A 152 5.77 2.29 26.37
CA LYS A 152 4.84 2.25 25.24
C LYS A 152 4.23 3.62 24.92
N ASN A 153 4.66 4.66 25.62
CA ASN A 153 4.27 6.04 25.44
C ASN A 153 5.60 6.85 25.46
N GLY A 154 6.11 7.30 24.32
CA GLY A 154 7.34 8.13 24.37
C GLY A 154 7.93 8.57 23.05
N ASP A 155 8.48 7.65 22.25
CA ASP A 155 9.33 8.05 21.12
C ASP A 155 8.70 7.65 19.77
N GLU A 156 7.44 8.06 19.58
CA GLU A 156 6.74 7.95 18.31
C GLU A 156 7.46 8.71 17.18
N ASN A 157 8.44 9.57 17.48
CA ASN A 157 9.10 10.46 16.50
C ASN A 157 10.39 9.92 15.87
N ASN A 158 10.81 8.68 16.20
CA ASN A 158 12.12 8.17 15.77
C ASN A 158 12.08 7.35 14.46
N LEU A 159 10.99 7.44 13.69
CA LEU A 159 10.85 6.71 12.44
C LEU A 159 11.53 7.45 11.30
N ILE A 160 12.50 6.80 10.66
CA ILE A 160 13.35 7.42 9.62
C ILE A 160 13.06 6.90 8.21
N SER A 161 12.44 5.73 8.10
CA SER A 161 12.13 5.10 6.81
C SER A 161 10.91 4.19 6.94
N PHE A 162 10.19 4.02 5.84
CA PHE A 162 9.27 2.91 5.67
C PHE A 162 9.30 2.40 4.23
N ALA A 163 8.96 1.14 4.05
CA ALA A 163 8.70 0.56 2.75
C ALA A 163 7.65 -0.56 2.84
N THR A 164 6.81 -0.67 1.83
CA THR A 164 5.82 -1.74 1.70
C THR A 164 5.52 -2.02 0.24
N ILE A 165 5.07 -3.23 -0.06
CA ILE A 165 4.54 -3.61 -1.37
C ILE A 165 3.06 -3.93 -1.19
N ILE A 166 2.21 -3.25 -1.95
CA ILE A 166 0.77 -3.44 -1.89
C ILE A 166 0.24 -3.85 -3.26
N ASN A 167 -0.58 -4.90 -3.30
CA ASN A 167 -1.19 -5.32 -4.55
C ASN A 167 -2.27 -4.33 -5.01
N LEU A 168 -2.15 -3.84 -6.24
CA LEU A 168 -3.07 -2.85 -6.80
C LEU A 168 -4.52 -3.34 -6.91
N ASN A 169 -4.74 -4.65 -6.93
CA ASN A 169 -6.06 -5.25 -7.06
C ASN A 169 -6.70 -5.64 -5.70
N GLN A 170 -5.98 -5.49 -4.59
CA GLN A 170 -6.43 -5.98 -3.27
C GLN A 170 -7.46 -5.05 -2.60
N TYR A 171 -7.31 -3.74 -2.77
CA TYR A 171 -8.14 -2.73 -2.09
C TYR A 171 -8.85 -1.85 -3.11
N ASN A 172 -10.13 -1.57 -2.88
CA ASN A 172 -10.95 -0.72 -3.76
C ASN A 172 -10.35 0.68 -3.93
N GLU A 173 -9.72 1.19 -2.88
CA GLU A 173 -9.03 2.48 -2.86
C GLU A 173 -7.83 2.54 -3.82
N LEU A 174 -7.20 1.40 -4.08
CA LEU A 174 -6.07 1.30 -5.01
C LEU A 174 -6.51 1.15 -6.46
N ILE A 175 -7.75 0.69 -6.71
CA ILE A 175 -8.34 0.73 -8.05
C ILE A 175 -8.37 2.18 -8.55
N SER A 176 -8.76 3.14 -7.70
CA SER A 176 -8.71 4.57 -8.06
C SER A 176 -7.28 5.07 -8.33
N LEU A 177 -6.27 4.49 -7.67
CA LEU A 177 -4.86 4.84 -7.91
C LEU A 177 -4.39 4.26 -9.24
N LYS A 178 -4.78 3.03 -9.56
CA LYS A 178 -4.54 2.39 -10.85
C LYS A 178 -5.14 3.19 -12.00
N ASP A 179 -6.39 3.63 -11.87
CA ASP A 179 -7.05 4.51 -12.85
C ASP A 179 -6.32 5.85 -13.01
N MET A 180 -5.82 6.42 -11.91
CA MET A 180 -5.01 7.64 -11.94
C MET A 180 -3.72 7.43 -12.72
N PHE A 181 -3.02 6.30 -12.53
CA PHE A 181 -1.84 5.98 -13.31
C PHE A 181 -2.18 5.85 -14.80
N ILE A 182 -3.24 5.11 -15.16
CA ILE A 182 -3.68 4.98 -16.57
C ILE A 182 -3.94 6.37 -17.19
N ASN A 183 -4.69 7.23 -16.50
CA ASN A 183 -4.98 8.58 -16.96
C ASN A 183 -3.70 9.43 -17.14
N LYS A 184 -2.72 9.28 -16.24
CA LYS A 184 -1.44 10.01 -16.34
C LYS A 184 -0.65 9.52 -17.55
N ILE A 185 -0.56 8.20 -17.73
CA ILE A 185 0.06 7.53 -18.88
C ILE A 185 -0.57 8.00 -20.20
N GLU A 186 -1.90 8.13 -20.23
CA GLU A 186 -2.62 8.63 -21.40
C GLU A 186 -2.32 10.08 -21.74
N LYS A 187 -2.21 10.96 -20.75
CA LYS A 187 -1.89 12.38 -20.99
C LYS A 187 -0.48 12.58 -21.55
N ILE A 188 0.42 11.62 -21.31
CA ILE A 188 1.80 11.63 -21.82
C ILE A 188 1.87 11.25 -23.32
N ASN A 189 0.71 11.04 -23.99
CA ASN A 189 0.57 10.55 -25.38
C ASN A 189 1.37 11.24 -26.50
N LYS A 190 2.12 12.31 -26.22
CA LYS A 190 2.85 13.07 -27.23
C LYS A 190 4.26 12.55 -27.51
N ASN A 191 4.83 11.69 -26.66
CA ASN A 191 6.16 11.15 -26.91
C ASN A 191 6.10 9.80 -27.66
N ILE A 192 6.59 9.78 -28.90
CA ILE A 192 6.66 8.59 -29.76
C ILE A 192 7.55 7.49 -29.15
N GLU A 193 8.60 7.89 -28.43
CA GLU A 193 9.58 6.97 -27.80
C GLU A 193 8.92 5.94 -26.89
N PHE A 194 7.87 6.35 -26.17
CA PHE A 194 7.22 5.53 -25.15
C PHE A 194 5.94 4.84 -25.65
N GLU A 195 5.62 4.84 -26.95
CA GLU A 195 4.32 4.35 -27.42
C GLU A 195 4.08 2.87 -27.12
N GLU A 196 5.08 2.03 -27.37
CA GLU A 196 4.98 0.58 -27.12
C GLU A 196 4.89 0.29 -25.61
N ASP A 197 5.79 0.87 -24.81
CA ASP A 197 5.79 0.73 -23.35
C ASP A 197 4.44 1.17 -22.74
N ARG A 198 3.83 2.24 -23.26
CA ARG A 198 2.48 2.67 -22.84
C ARG A 198 1.44 1.58 -23.12
N LYS A 199 1.43 1.00 -24.32
CA LYS A 199 0.46 -0.06 -24.70
C LYS A 199 0.65 -1.29 -23.81
N GLN A 200 1.89 -1.68 -23.55
CA GLN A 200 2.20 -2.84 -22.73
C GLN A 200 1.80 -2.63 -21.25
N ILE A 201 2.15 -1.48 -20.67
CA ILE A 201 1.75 -1.15 -19.28
C ILE A 201 0.23 -1.11 -19.12
N LYS A 202 -0.51 -0.52 -20.07
CA LYS A 202 -1.98 -0.55 -20.04
C LYS A 202 -2.52 -1.96 -20.09
N THR A 203 -2.00 -2.78 -21.01
CA THR A 203 -2.39 -4.18 -21.14
C THR A 203 -2.15 -4.96 -19.84
N LEU A 204 -1.03 -4.71 -19.15
CA LEU A 204 -0.74 -5.32 -17.84
C LEU A 204 -1.76 -4.90 -16.78
N PHE A 205 -2.16 -3.62 -16.77
CA PHE A 205 -3.17 -3.13 -15.84
C PHE A 205 -4.58 -3.67 -16.13
N GLU A 206 -4.94 -3.96 -17.37
CA GLU A 206 -6.26 -4.52 -17.71
C GLU A 206 -6.41 -6.00 -17.32
N LYS A 207 -5.29 -6.75 -17.29
CA LYS A 207 -5.26 -8.17 -16.91
C LYS A 207 -5.55 -8.36 -15.42
N LYS A 208 -6.77 -8.82 -15.10
CA LYS A 208 -7.21 -9.07 -13.72
C LYS A 208 -6.53 -10.24 -13.02
N ASN A 209 -5.92 -11.15 -13.78
CA ASN A 209 -5.22 -12.31 -13.26
C ASN A 209 -3.77 -12.02 -12.86
N LEU A 210 -3.27 -10.82 -13.16
CA LEU A 210 -1.92 -10.42 -12.79
C LEU A 210 -1.92 -9.65 -11.48
N ASN A 211 -1.02 -10.04 -10.58
CA ASN A 211 -0.78 -9.40 -9.31
C ASN A 211 0.39 -8.44 -9.43
N ILE A 212 0.07 -7.15 -9.53
CA ILE A 212 1.06 -6.08 -9.62
C ILE A 212 1.18 -5.43 -8.24
N GLY A 213 2.36 -5.57 -7.64
CA GLY A 213 2.71 -4.95 -6.37
C GLY A 213 3.24 -3.54 -6.60
N LEU A 214 2.60 -2.53 -6.03
CA LEU A 214 3.14 -1.19 -5.97
C LEU A 214 4.10 -1.09 -4.79
N LEU A 215 5.40 -0.87 -5.07
CA LEU A 215 6.36 -0.55 -4.04
C LEU A 215 6.17 0.91 -3.62
N ILE A 216 5.94 1.12 -2.33
CA ILE A 216 5.83 2.42 -1.70
C ILE A 216 6.90 2.48 -0.64
N SER A 217 7.95 3.23 -0.90
CA SER A 217 9.03 3.49 0.06
C SER A 217 9.25 4.99 0.17
N ASN A 218 9.59 5.44 1.38
CA ASN A 218 10.23 6.73 1.55
C ASN A 218 11.07 6.76 2.83
N ARG A 219 12.09 7.60 2.82
CA ARG A 219 13.03 7.77 3.94
C ARG A 219 13.47 9.21 4.08
N ILE A 220 13.97 9.56 5.26
CA ILE A 220 14.73 10.79 5.43
C ILE A 220 16.05 10.70 4.66
N ILE A 221 16.58 11.84 4.23
CA ILE A 221 17.82 11.93 3.44
C ILE A 221 19.01 11.31 4.20
N ASN A 222 19.04 11.45 5.52
CA ASN A 222 20.12 10.96 6.38
C ASN A 222 19.95 9.50 6.81
N CYS A 223 19.01 8.76 6.21
CA CYS A 223 18.83 7.34 6.52
C CYS A 223 20.08 6.56 6.05
N PRO A 224 20.72 5.77 6.92
CA PRO A 224 21.96 5.09 6.56
C PRO A 224 21.78 4.12 5.39
N ILE A 225 22.70 4.18 4.43
CA ILE A 225 22.63 3.41 3.19
C ILE A 225 22.62 1.89 3.45
N HIS A 226 23.31 1.44 4.50
CA HIS A 226 23.40 0.04 4.94
C HIS A 226 22.07 -0.56 5.39
N VAL A 227 21.10 0.27 5.79
CA VAL A 227 19.77 -0.22 6.20
C VAL A 227 18.90 -0.57 4.98
N ILE A 228 19.16 0.03 3.81
CA ILE A 228 18.30 -0.10 2.63
C ILE A 228 18.21 -1.54 2.11
N PRO A 229 19.32 -2.29 1.93
CA PRO A 229 19.23 -3.70 1.55
C PRO A 229 18.45 -4.55 2.55
N LEU A 230 18.62 -4.27 3.85
CA LEU A 230 17.92 -5.00 4.92
C LEU A 230 16.40 -4.81 4.82
N ILE A 231 15.95 -3.60 4.52
CA ILE A 231 14.52 -3.31 4.30
C ILE A 231 13.96 -4.17 3.15
N HIS A 232 14.63 -4.16 1.99
CA HIS A 232 14.18 -4.89 0.81
C HIS A 232 14.18 -6.40 1.02
N LYS A 233 15.21 -6.93 1.66
CA LYS A 233 15.29 -8.35 2.03
C LYS A 233 14.14 -8.75 2.96
N ASN A 234 13.89 -7.96 4.00
CA ASN A 234 12.83 -8.22 4.95
C ASN A 234 11.43 -8.17 4.29
N ILE A 235 11.23 -7.28 3.32
CA ILE A 235 9.99 -7.25 2.53
C ILE A 235 9.84 -8.52 1.69
N ASP A 236 10.92 -9.02 1.08
CA ASP A 236 10.85 -10.26 0.32
C ASP A 236 10.55 -11.47 1.22
N GLU A 237 11.21 -11.56 2.37
CA GLU A 237 10.96 -12.59 3.38
C GLU A 237 9.50 -12.54 3.89
N ASP A 238 8.97 -11.34 4.15
CA ASP A 238 7.56 -11.11 4.51
C ASP A 238 6.59 -11.63 3.42
N ILE A 239 6.91 -11.41 2.15
CA ILE A 239 6.10 -11.88 1.01
C ILE A 239 6.10 -13.41 0.98
N ILE A 240 7.29 -14.02 0.99
CA ILE A 240 7.45 -15.49 0.99
C ILE A 240 6.73 -16.09 2.20
N TRP A 241 6.88 -15.47 3.37
CA TRP A 241 6.20 -15.92 4.57
C TRP A 241 4.68 -15.84 4.43
N SER A 242 4.16 -14.73 3.89
CA SER A 242 2.72 -14.54 3.64
C SER A 242 2.14 -15.57 2.67
N GLN A 243 2.90 -15.96 1.65
CA GLN A 243 2.53 -17.02 0.70
C GLN A 243 2.47 -18.41 1.37
N ASN A 244 3.23 -18.64 2.45
CA ASN A 244 3.32 -19.93 3.13
C ASN A 244 2.35 -20.09 4.31
N ILE A 245 1.55 -19.09 4.66
CA ILE A 245 0.54 -19.21 5.73
C ILE A 245 -0.60 -20.12 5.26
N GLU A 246 -0.77 -21.26 5.90
CA GLU A 246 -1.85 -22.22 5.61
C GLU A 246 -3.24 -21.69 6.02
N ASP A 247 -3.35 -21.07 7.20
CA ASP A 247 -4.61 -20.60 7.79
C ASP A 247 -5.12 -19.26 7.22
N MET A 248 -4.50 -18.74 6.16
CA MET A 248 -4.87 -17.46 5.57
C MET A 248 -6.08 -17.61 4.66
N ASP A 249 -7.00 -16.63 4.69
CA ASP A 249 -8.13 -16.61 3.77
C ASP A 249 -7.65 -16.64 2.32
N LYS A 250 -8.19 -17.57 1.52
CA LYS A 250 -7.75 -17.78 0.13
C LYS A 250 -7.92 -16.53 -0.73
N ASN A 251 -8.97 -15.75 -0.47
CA ASN A 251 -9.24 -14.51 -1.19
C ASN A 251 -8.21 -13.42 -0.90
N GLU A 252 -7.59 -13.44 0.28
CA GLU A 252 -6.50 -12.53 0.63
C GLU A 252 -5.16 -13.07 0.12
N LYS A 253 -4.92 -14.37 0.33
CA LYS A 253 -3.66 -15.04 0.03
C LYS A 253 -3.22 -14.88 -1.42
N GLN A 254 -4.16 -14.88 -2.36
CA GLN A 254 -3.87 -14.70 -3.79
C GLN A 254 -3.12 -13.40 -4.09
N PHE A 255 -3.29 -12.34 -3.29
CA PHE A 255 -2.67 -11.04 -3.58
C PHE A 255 -1.19 -10.96 -3.23
N TYR A 256 -0.64 -11.96 -2.53
CA TYR A 256 0.77 -12.03 -2.15
C TYR A 256 1.64 -12.75 -3.19
N PHE A 257 1.03 -13.33 -4.23
CA PHE A 257 1.75 -13.95 -5.35
C PHE A 257 1.97 -12.91 -6.46
N TYR A 258 2.95 -12.04 -6.27
CA TYR A 258 3.25 -10.97 -7.24
C TYR A 258 3.88 -11.51 -8.51
N ASP A 259 3.37 -11.08 -9.66
CA ASP A 259 4.01 -11.29 -10.96
C ASP A 259 5.01 -10.17 -11.25
N TYR A 260 4.64 -8.95 -10.89
CA TYR A 260 5.39 -7.74 -11.20
C TYR A 260 5.42 -6.78 -10.03
N ILE A 261 6.52 -6.05 -9.90
CA ILE A 261 6.66 -4.92 -8.99
C ILE A 261 6.71 -3.63 -9.80
N LEU A 262 5.86 -2.69 -9.41
CA LEU A 262 5.74 -1.37 -9.98
C LEU A 262 6.46 -0.35 -9.10
N PHE A 263 7.29 0.48 -9.73
CA PHE A 263 8.01 1.59 -9.13
C PHE A 263 7.47 2.91 -9.68
N TYR A 264 7.31 3.88 -8.78
CA TYR A 264 6.91 5.24 -9.10
C TYR A 264 7.82 6.21 -8.36
N THR A 265 8.86 6.71 -9.03
CA THR A 265 9.94 7.44 -8.39
C THR A 265 10.36 8.71 -9.15
N LYS A 266 11.18 9.53 -8.51
CA LYS A 266 11.83 10.72 -9.06
C LYS A 266 13.23 10.36 -9.57
N ALA A 267 13.59 10.99 -10.67
CA ALA A 267 14.96 11.00 -11.15
C ALA A 267 15.33 12.38 -11.68
N TYR A 268 16.62 12.64 -11.78
CA TYR A 268 17.17 13.92 -12.22
C TYR A 268 18.01 13.69 -13.47
N LYS A 269 17.80 14.52 -14.48
CA LYS A 269 18.66 14.55 -15.67
C LYS A 269 19.40 15.87 -15.73
N ASN A 270 20.71 15.80 -15.97
CA ASN A 270 21.53 16.98 -16.17
C ASN A 270 21.09 17.66 -17.48
N ILE A 271 20.95 18.99 -17.47
CA ILE A 271 20.62 19.74 -18.68
C ILE A 271 21.74 19.63 -19.73
N ASN A 272 22.99 19.54 -19.26
CA ASN A 272 24.18 19.47 -20.11
C ASN A 272 24.54 18.03 -20.52
N ASN A 273 24.07 17.02 -19.79
CA ASN A 273 24.25 15.60 -20.11
C ASN A 273 22.92 14.83 -19.92
N PRO A 274 22.02 14.85 -20.92
CA PRO A 274 20.67 14.28 -20.80
C PRO A 274 20.61 12.75 -20.66
N ASP A 275 21.72 12.07 -20.96
CA ASP A 275 21.83 10.61 -20.89
C ASP A 275 22.10 10.13 -19.47
N GLN A 276 22.68 11.00 -18.63
CA GLN A 276 22.90 10.69 -17.23
C GLN A 276 21.60 10.86 -16.43
N ILE A 277 21.08 9.75 -15.91
CA ILE A 277 19.93 9.70 -15.01
C ILE A 277 20.44 9.45 -13.60
N ILE A 278 20.13 10.37 -12.69
CA ILE A 278 20.41 10.22 -11.26
C ILE A 278 19.08 9.89 -10.56
N PHE A 279 19.00 8.71 -9.96
CA PHE A 279 17.81 8.31 -9.19
C PHE A 279 17.78 9.02 -7.84
N TYR A 280 16.58 9.35 -7.35
CA TYR A 280 16.44 9.95 -6.02
C TYR A 280 16.92 9.00 -4.92
N ASN A 281 16.62 7.71 -5.08
CA ASN A 281 17.11 6.66 -4.22
C ASN A 281 18.05 5.74 -5.02
N PHE A 282 19.25 5.48 -4.50
CA PHE A 282 20.29 4.73 -5.25
C PHE A 282 19.82 3.32 -5.66
N GLU A 283 19.06 2.63 -4.80
CA GLU A 283 18.61 1.27 -5.04
C GLU A 283 17.67 1.17 -6.25
N GLU A 284 16.94 2.24 -6.55
CA GLU A 284 16.02 2.29 -7.69
C GLU A 284 16.76 2.21 -9.02
N GLU A 285 18.00 2.71 -9.09
CA GLU A 285 18.85 2.54 -10.28
C GLU A 285 19.14 1.06 -10.53
N HIS A 286 19.43 0.30 -9.47
CA HIS A 286 19.68 -1.14 -9.56
C HIS A 286 18.43 -1.89 -10.03
N PHE A 287 17.25 -1.56 -9.52
CA PHE A 287 16.00 -2.14 -10.01
C PHE A 287 15.70 -1.73 -11.46
N PHE A 288 15.96 -0.47 -11.83
CA PHE A 288 15.67 0.07 -13.15
C PHE A 288 16.50 -0.58 -14.27
N LYS A 289 17.69 -1.11 -13.96
CA LYS A 289 18.50 -1.91 -14.91
C LYS A 289 17.74 -3.15 -15.43
N HIS A 290 16.74 -3.62 -14.69
CA HIS A 290 15.92 -4.79 -15.04
C HIS A 290 14.48 -4.45 -15.45
N LYS A 291 14.19 -3.18 -15.77
CA LYS A 291 12.88 -2.73 -16.26
C LYS A 291 12.44 -3.53 -17.50
N LEU A 292 11.17 -3.93 -17.51
CA LEU A 292 10.51 -4.47 -18.69
C LEU A 292 9.95 -3.36 -19.56
N TYR A 293 9.21 -2.44 -18.92
CA TYR A 293 8.59 -1.28 -19.53
C TYR A 293 8.76 -0.10 -18.60
N TYR A 294 8.96 1.09 -19.17
CA TYR A 294 9.03 2.31 -18.38
C TYR A 294 8.49 3.51 -19.14
N LEU A 295 8.08 4.49 -18.36
CA LEU A 295 7.62 5.78 -18.82
C LEU A 295 8.32 6.84 -17.99
N MET A 296 8.72 7.91 -18.66
CA MET A 296 9.38 9.02 -18.01
C MET A 296 8.82 10.33 -18.54
N TRP A 297 8.50 11.24 -17.62
CA TRP A 297 8.00 12.57 -17.98
C TRP A 297 8.51 13.64 -17.02
N ASN A 298 8.70 14.84 -17.54
CA ASN A 298 9.20 15.98 -16.77
C ASN A 298 8.09 16.54 -15.86
N ASN A 299 8.43 16.90 -14.63
CA ASN A 299 7.52 17.59 -13.70
C ASN A 299 7.67 19.12 -13.73
N ASN A 300 8.43 19.65 -14.70
CA ASN A 300 8.83 21.05 -14.89
C ASN A 300 9.61 21.67 -13.72
N ASN A 301 10.00 20.87 -12.73
CA ASN A 301 10.87 21.31 -11.64
C ASN A 301 12.33 21.27 -12.08
N ILE A 302 13.08 22.31 -11.70
CA ILE A 302 14.53 22.37 -11.88
C ILE A 302 15.16 22.43 -10.49
N LYS A 303 16.12 21.55 -10.23
CA LYS A 303 16.94 21.55 -9.03
C LYS A 303 18.36 21.98 -9.37
N LYS A 304 18.96 22.74 -8.47
CA LYS A 304 20.36 23.17 -8.55
C LYS A 304 21.18 22.23 -7.68
N PHE A 305 22.21 21.63 -8.28
CA PHE A 305 23.18 20.79 -7.59
C PHE A 305 24.56 21.44 -7.72
N TYR A 306 25.41 21.22 -6.73
CA TYR A 306 26.81 21.61 -6.81
C TYR A 306 27.63 20.39 -7.18
N GLU A 307 28.32 20.47 -8.31
CA GLU A 307 29.26 19.46 -8.77
C GLU A 307 30.67 19.97 -8.52
N ILE A 308 31.57 19.09 -8.09
CA ILE A 308 32.98 19.40 -7.98
C ILE A 308 33.61 19.07 -9.33
N GLU A 309 33.93 20.09 -10.11
CA GLU A 309 34.61 19.97 -11.39
C GLU A 309 35.93 20.77 -11.28
N ASN A 310 37.07 20.09 -11.38
CA ASN A 310 38.41 20.69 -11.24
C ASN A 310 38.59 21.49 -9.93
N GLU A 311 38.26 20.88 -8.77
CA GLU A 311 38.38 21.47 -7.43
C GLU A 311 37.56 22.76 -7.20
N LYS A 312 36.66 23.10 -8.13
CA LYS A 312 35.75 24.23 -8.02
C LYS A 312 34.31 23.74 -7.99
N ASN A 313 33.52 24.33 -7.10
CA ASN A 313 32.09 24.10 -7.05
C ASN A 313 31.43 24.78 -8.25
N LYS A 314 30.87 23.97 -9.15
CA LYS A 314 30.07 24.43 -10.28
C LYS A 314 28.61 24.15 -9.98
N GLU A 315 27.79 25.17 -10.11
CA GLU A 315 26.34 25.02 -9.99
C GLU A 315 25.78 24.47 -11.31
N THR A 316 25.19 23.27 -11.25
CA THR A 316 24.60 22.59 -12.39
C THR A 316 23.10 22.43 -12.18
N ASN A 317 22.34 22.73 -13.23
CA ASN A 317 20.88 22.60 -13.22
C ASN A 317 20.45 21.21 -13.70
N TYR A 318 19.58 20.59 -12.92
CA TYR A 318 18.99 19.29 -13.20
C TYR A 318 17.47 19.42 -13.35
N LYS A 319 16.92 18.79 -14.39
CA LYS A 319 15.46 18.68 -14.56
C LYS A 319 14.95 17.46 -13.81
N GLU A 320 13.89 17.63 -13.05
CA GLU A 320 13.22 16.55 -12.33
C GLU A 320 12.23 15.82 -13.25
N PHE A 321 12.40 14.51 -13.32
CA PHE A 321 11.54 13.60 -14.03
C PHE A 321 10.87 12.65 -13.04
N ILE A 322 9.67 12.22 -13.39
CA ILE A 322 9.01 11.10 -12.76
C ILE A 322 9.23 9.89 -13.66
N ILE A 323 9.74 8.82 -13.08
CA ILE A 323 9.91 7.53 -13.74
C ILE A 323 8.89 6.56 -13.16
N PHE A 324 8.14 5.94 -14.06
CA PHE A 324 7.23 4.84 -13.78
C PHE A 324 7.77 3.62 -14.48
N PHE A 325 8.10 2.54 -13.77
CA PHE A 325 8.65 1.35 -14.39
C PHE A 325 8.23 0.05 -13.70
N ILE A 326 8.21 -1.03 -14.46
CA ILE A 326 7.77 -2.35 -13.98
C ILE A 326 8.92 -3.35 -14.16
N ILE A 327 9.14 -4.19 -13.14
CA ILE A 327 10.02 -5.36 -13.19
C ILE A 327 9.23 -6.61 -12.81
N THR A 328 9.69 -7.80 -13.23
CA THR A 328 9.16 -9.06 -12.71
C THR A 328 9.51 -9.21 -11.22
N TYR A 329 8.65 -9.86 -10.43
CA TYR A 329 8.95 -10.14 -9.02
C TYR A 329 10.23 -10.97 -8.85
N SER A 330 10.48 -11.96 -9.70
CA SER A 330 11.76 -12.73 -9.66
C SER A 330 13.00 -11.84 -9.78
N LYS A 331 12.96 -10.80 -10.62
CA LYS A 331 14.05 -9.82 -10.73
C LYS A 331 14.16 -8.91 -9.51
N TYR A 332 13.04 -8.56 -8.88
CA TYR A 332 13.06 -7.84 -7.61
C TYR A 332 13.86 -8.63 -6.57
N GLN A 333 13.57 -9.92 -6.40
CA GLN A 333 14.27 -10.79 -5.44
C GLN A 333 15.78 -10.83 -5.69
N GLN A 334 16.18 -11.07 -6.94
CA GLN A 334 17.59 -11.12 -7.34
C GLN A 334 18.32 -9.81 -7.04
N VAL A 335 17.71 -8.65 -7.34
CA VAL A 335 18.32 -7.35 -7.09
C VAL A 335 18.38 -7.05 -5.58
N SER A 336 17.35 -7.42 -4.81
CA SER A 336 17.35 -7.27 -3.35
C SER A 336 18.52 -8.03 -2.69
N GLU A 337 18.82 -9.24 -3.16
CA GLU A 337 20.01 -9.99 -2.71
C GLU A 337 21.32 -9.34 -3.14
N GLN A 338 21.41 -8.84 -4.38
CA GLN A 338 22.60 -8.16 -4.89
C GLN A 338 22.93 -6.86 -4.14
N LEU A 339 21.90 -6.09 -3.78
CA LEU A 339 22.07 -4.86 -2.99
C LEU A 339 22.74 -5.13 -1.63
N GLN A 340 22.44 -6.28 -1.02
CA GLN A 340 23.06 -6.67 0.25
C GLN A 340 24.56 -6.93 0.08
N ASN A 341 24.95 -7.58 -1.01
CA ASN A 341 26.35 -7.87 -1.31
C ASN A 341 27.14 -6.61 -1.66
N LEU A 342 26.54 -5.69 -2.42
CA LEU A 342 27.19 -4.44 -2.81
C LEU A 342 27.64 -3.64 -1.59
N ILE A 343 26.74 -3.46 -0.62
CA ILE A 343 27.01 -2.63 0.56
C ILE A 343 27.84 -3.36 1.63
N SER A 344 27.88 -4.69 1.62
CA SER A 344 28.77 -5.45 2.51
C SER A 344 30.24 -5.44 2.06
N THR A 345 30.52 -5.00 0.84
CA THR A 345 31.87 -4.98 0.23
C THR A 345 32.47 -3.59 0.06
N SER A 346 31.67 -2.54 0.28
CA SER A 346 32.05 -1.12 0.28
C SER A 346 32.23 -0.61 1.70
#